data_AF-A0A1E1WQ26-F1
#
_entry.id   AF-A0A1E1WQ26-F1
#
_cell.length_a   1.000
_cell.length_b   1.000
_cell.length_c   1.000
_cell.angle_alpha   90.00
_cell.angle_beta   90.00
_cell.angle_gamma   90.00
#
_symmetry.space_group_name_H-M   'P 1'
#
loop_
_entity.id
_entity.type
_entity.pdbx_description
1 polymer ?
#
loop_
_entity_poly.entity_id
_entity_poly.type
_entity_poly.pdbx_seq_one_letter_code
_entity_poly.pdbx_strand_id
1 'polypeptide(L)'
;KHVLIACFRRALIYPIFRNFELCKKVRNDVVSLLKKGKKFLIKCVFEIHQMFNSSSDARYILNQLYIKDYLVFLQKCRNEEFDELYNNIINIDVTKKDLDLELEELEAAAELVQKEETDVLENEMAVRMASMTLLPGVRRSN
;
A
#
# COMPACT_ATOMS: atom_id res chain seq x y z
N LYS A 1 -10.55 12.82 -7.10
CA LYS A 1 -10.67 11.40 -6.67
C LYS A 1 -9.96 10.42 -7.62
N HIS A 2 -10.24 10.44 -8.94
CA HIS A 2 -9.65 9.48 -9.92
C HIS A 2 -8.12 9.32 -9.87
N VAL A 3 -7.37 10.39 -9.67
CA VAL A 3 -5.89 10.32 -9.55
C VAL A 3 -5.46 9.44 -8.37
N LEU A 4 -6.10 9.57 -7.21
CA LEU A 4 -5.80 8.74 -6.04
C LEU A 4 -6.17 7.28 -6.29
N ILE A 5 -7.32 7.01 -6.92
CA ILE A 5 -7.71 5.65 -7.33
C ILE A 5 -6.65 5.03 -8.24
N ALA A 6 -6.20 5.75 -9.27
CA ALA A 6 -5.16 5.28 -10.18
C ALA A 6 -3.84 5.01 -9.43
N CYS A 7 -3.44 5.88 -8.50
CA CYS A 7 -2.25 5.67 -7.68
C CYS A 7 -2.38 4.43 -6.78
N PHE A 8 -3.53 4.22 -6.13
CA PHE A 8 -3.79 3.05 -5.29
C PHE A 8 -3.75 1.76 -6.12
N ARG A 9 -4.42 1.73 -7.27
CA ARG A 9 -4.38 0.57 -8.19
C ARG A 9 -2.94 0.25 -8.60
N ARG A 10 -2.16 1.24 -9.00
CA ARG A 10 -0.74 1.03 -9.40
C ARG A 10 0.10 0.51 -8.23
N ALA A 11 -0.08 1.06 -7.03
CA ALA A 11 0.62 0.64 -5.82
C ALA A 11 0.24 -0.78 -5.36
N LEU A 12 -0.94 -1.27 -5.77
CA LEU A 12 -1.40 -2.63 -5.48
C LEU A 12 -1.09 -3.64 -6.59
N ILE A 13 -0.58 -3.20 -7.75
CA ILE A 13 -0.31 -4.07 -8.90
C ILE A 13 1.19 -4.24 -9.16
N TYR A 14 1.96 -3.16 -9.15
CA TYR A 14 3.33 -3.16 -9.67
C TYR A 14 4.46 -3.33 -8.65
N PRO A 15 4.45 -2.71 -7.45
CA PRO A 15 5.59 -2.75 -6.55
C PRO A 15 5.67 -4.08 -5.79
N ILE A 16 6.79 -4.30 -5.11
CA ILE A 16 7.01 -5.48 -4.27
C ILE A 16 6.02 -5.57 -3.10
N PHE A 17 5.71 -4.44 -2.45
CA PHE A 17 4.74 -4.37 -1.36
C PHE A 17 3.39 -3.84 -1.87
N ARG A 18 2.41 -4.74 -1.95
CA ARG A 18 1.05 -4.47 -2.44
C ARG A 18 0.07 -4.55 -1.28
N ASN A 19 -0.09 -3.45 -0.57
CA ASN A 19 -0.92 -3.40 0.62
C ASN A 19 -1.78 -2.13 0.66
N PHE A 20 -3.08 -2.29 0.91
CA PHE A 20 -4.04 -1.17 0.88
C PHE A 20 -3.82 -0.18 2.03
N GLU A 21 -3.49 -0.67 3.23
CA GLU A 21 -3.19 0.16 4.39
C GLU A 21 -1.92 0.99 4.17
N LEU A 22 -0.91 0.42 3.51
CA LEU A 22 0.29 1.16 3.09
C LEU A 22 -0.08 2.30 2.13
N CYS A 23 -0.98 2.08 1.18
CA CYS A 23 -1.46 3.13 0.28
C CYS A 23 -2.13 4.28 1.06
N LYS A 24 -2.96 3.96 2.06
CA LYS A 24 -3.57 4.97 2.94
C LYS A 24 -2.52 5.74 3.75
N LYS A 25 -1.50 5.07 4.28
CA LYS A 25 -0.38 5.73 4.97
C LYS A 25 0.36 6.71 4.05
N VAL A 26 0.72 6.27 2.84
CA VAL A 26 1.39 7.13 1.84
C VAL A 26 0.52 8.33 1.45
N ARG A 27 -0.80 8.16 1.30
CA ARG A 27 -1.74 9.28 1.09
C ARG A 27 -1.64 10.30 2.22
N ASN A 28 -1.62 9.85 3.48
CA ASN A 28 -1.51 10.73 4.64
C ASN A 28 -0.14 11.45 4.71
N ASP A 29 0.93 10.79 4.26
CA ASP A 29 2.25 11.41 4.14
C ASP A 29 2.24 12.53 3.08
N VAL A 30 1.55 12.32 1.95
CA VAL A 30 1.36 13.37 0.92
C VAL A 30 0.56 14.55 1.47
N VAL A 31 -0.51 14.31 2.22
CA VAL A 31 -1.28 15.36 2.91
C VAL A 31 -0.38 16.14 3.87
N SER A 32 0.43 15.44 4.66
CA SER A 32 1.38 16.04 5.60
C SER A 32 2.47 16.84 4.89
N LEU A 33 2.94 16.38 3.73
CA LEU A 33 3.92 17.07 2.89
C LEU A 33 3.35 18.38 2.34
N LEU A 34 2.13 18.35 1.80
CA LEU A 34 1.46 19.54 1.26
C LEU A 34 1.22 20.59 2.36
N LYS A 35 0.83 20.16 3.56
CA LYS A 35 0.65 21.05 4.72
C LYS A 35 1.94 21.79 5.13
N LYS A 36 3.13 21.21 4.91
CA LYS A 36 4.41 21.89 5.17
C LYS A 36 4.72 22.99 4.15
N GLY A 37 4.02 23.01 3.03
CA GLY A 37 4.10 24.05 2.01
C GLY A 37 5.07 23.75 0.86
N LYS A 38 5.03 24.66 -0.13
CA LYS A 38 5.68 24.54 -1.44
C LYS A 38 7.14 24.10 -1.43
N LYS A 39 7.95 24.65 -0.51
CA LYS A 39 9.40 24.37 -0.46
C LYS A 39 9.69 22.88 -0.24
N PHE A 40 8.90 22.20 0.59
CA PHE A 40 9.09 20.77 0.86
C PHE A 40 8.68 19.91 -0.33
N LEU A 41 7.59 20.27 -1.02
CA LEU A 41 7.18 19.57 -2.22
C LEU A 41 8.23 19.69 -3.34
N ILE A 42 8.75 20.90 -3.57
CA ILE A 42 9.82 21.12 -4.56
C ILE A 42 11.06 20.31 -4.20
N LYS A 43 11.44 20.26 -2.92
CA LYS A 43 12.54 19.41 -2.44
C LYS A 43 12.31 17.94 -2.78
N CYS A 44 11.12 17.39 -2.52
CA CYS A 44 10.80 16.00 -2.86
C CYS A 44 10.86 15.74 -4.37
N VAL A 45 10.33 16.63 -5.21
CA VAL A 45 10.40 16.47 -6.67
C VAL A 45 11.83 16.61 -7.18
N PHE A 46 12.65 17.46 -6.56
CA PHE A 46 14.07 17.58 -6.86
C PHE A 46 14.84 16.31 -6.50
N GLU A 47 14.54 15.68 -5.37
CA GLU A 47 15.10 14.38 -5.00
C GLU A 47 14.71 13.29 -6.02
N ILE A 48 13.46 13.27 -6.50
CA ILE A 48 13.02 12.36 -7.59
C ILE A 48 13.84 12.61 -8.88
N HIS A 49 14.06 13.88 -9.24
CA HIS A 49 14.89 14.22 -10.40
C HIS A 49 16.31 13.67 -10.24
N GLN A 50 16.93 13.81 -9.07
CA GLN A 50 18.25 13.24 -8.79
C GLN A 50 18.23 11.71 -8.88
N MET A 51 17.22 11.04 -8.32
CA MET A 51 17.09 9.58 -8.38
C MET A 51 17.01 9.06 -9.83
N PHE A 52 16.28 9.74 -10.71
CA PHE A 52 16.19 9.36 -12.13
C PHE A 52 17.48 9.60 -12.92
N ASN A 53 18.33 10.54 -12.50
CA ASN A 53 19.64 10.75 -13.12
C ASN A 53 20.68 9.72 -12.67
N SER A 54 20.64 9.32 -11.41
CA SER A 54 21.61 8.39 -10.82
C SER A 54 21.25 6.92 -11.02
N SER A 55 20.05 6.62 -11.52
CA SER A 55 19.63 5.23 -11.73
C SER A 55 20.34 4.57 -12.90
N SER A 56 20.63 3.28 -12.78
CA SER A 56 21.24 2.46 -13.85
C SER A 56 20.36 2.33 -15.10
N ASP A 57 19.03 2.36 -14.91
CA ASP A 57 18.08 2.36 -16.00
C ASP A 57 18.02 3.77 -16.59
N ALA A 58 17.83 3.89 -17.91
CA ALA A 58 17.79 5.16 -18.65
C ALA A 58 16.56 6.07 -18.32
N ARG A 59 16.19 6.17 -17.03
CA ARG A 59 15.08 6.95 -16.48
C ARG A 59 15.32 8.46 -16.53
N TYR A 60 16.56 8.90 -16.77
CA TYR A 60 16.88 10.32 -16.97
C TYR A 60 16.05 10.94 -18.12
N ILE A 61 15.56 10.14 -19.07
CA ILE A 61 14.66 10.62 -20.12
C ILE A 61 13.35 11.19 -19.54
N LEU A 62 12.84 10.64 -18.42
CA LEU A 62 11.64 11.16 -17.75
C LEU A 62 11.90 12.55 -17.14
N ASN A 63 13.15 12.84 -16.77
CA ASN A 63 13.51 14.19 -16.34
C ASN A 63 13.43 15.19 -17.50
N GLN A 64 13.87 14.78 -18.69
CA GLN A 64 13.83 15.61 -19.89
C GLN A 64 12.41 15.82 -20.40
N LEU A 65 11.56 14.78 -20.32
CA LEU A 65 10.19 14.81 -20.82
C LEU A 65 9.20 15.47 -19.86
N TYR A 66 9.39 15.33 -18.54
CA TYR A 66 8.36 15.69 -17.56
C TYR A 66 8.91 16.46 -16.35
N ILE A 67 9.90 15.91 -15.63
CA ILE A 67 10.21 16.39 -14.27
C ILE A 67 10.82 17.81 -14.27
N LYS A 68 11.68 18.15 -15.24
CA LYS A 68 12.30 19.48 -15.31
C LYS A 68 11.26 20.59 -15.49
N ASP A 69 10.38 20.44 -16.46
CA ASP A 69 9.33 21.44 -16.72
C ASP A 69 8.35 21.51 -15.54
N TYR A 70 8.07 20.37 -14.90
CA TYR A 70 7.23 20.34 -13.71
C TYR A 70 7.87 21.07 -12.51
N LEU A 71 9.18 20.97 -12.30
CA LEU A 71 9.89 21.75 -11.27
C LEU A 71 9.79 23.26 -11.52
N VAL A 72 9.91 23.69 -12.77
CA VAL A 72 9.76 25.12 -13.14
C VAL A 72 8.32 25.56 -12.92
N PHE A 73 7.33 24.74 -13.29
CA PHE A 73 5.92 25.01 -13.03
C PHE A 73 5.63 25.15 -11.54
N LEU A 74 6.07 24.19 -10.71
CA LEU A 74 5.87 24.22 -9.25
C LEU A 74 6.47 25.46 -8.60
N GLN A 75 7.60 25.98 -9.09
CA GLN A 75 8.19 27.20 -8.57
C GLN A 75 7.32 28.44 -8.81
N LYS A 76 6.61 28.47 -9.95
CA LYS A 76 5.71 29.57 -10.36
C LYS A 76 4.36 29.56 -9.63
N CYS A 77 3.90 28.40 -9.16
CA CYS A 77 2.67 28.29 -8.38
C CYS A 77 2.74 29.08 -7.07
N ARG A 78 1.59 29.64 -6.69
CA ARG A 78 1.40 30.38 -5.43
C ARG A 78 1.11 29.40 -4.29
N ASN A 79 1.28 29.85 -3.05
CA ASN A 79 1.09 28.98 -1.88
C ASN A 79 -0.37 28.56 -1.72
N GLU A 80 -1.31 29.44 -2.07
CA GLU A 80 -2.75 29.23 -1.96
C GLU A 80 -3.22 28.05 -2.84
N GLU A 81 -2.56 27.84 -4.00
CA GLU A 81 -2.85 26.69 -4.88
C GLU A 81 -2.47 25.36 -4.22
N PHE A 82 -1.41 25.34 -3.40
CA PHE A 82 -1.03 24.16 -2.62
C PHE A 82 -1.97 23.93 -1.44
N ASP A 83 -2.44 24.99 -0.79
CA ASP A 83 -3.43 24.90 0.28
C ASP A 83 -4.78 24.38 -0.25
N GLU A 84 -5.20 24.83 -1.43
CA GLU A 84 -6.37 24.30 -2.12
C GLU A 84 -6.20 22.81 -2.46
N LEU A 85 -5.05 22.42 -3.01
CA LEU A 85 -4.74 21.01 -3.29
C LEU A 85 -4.73 20.15 -2.02
N TYR A 86 -4.16 20.65 -0.93
CA TYR A 86 -4.17 20.01 0.38
C TYR A 86 -5.61 19.76 0.85
N ASN A 87 -6.46 20.81 0.82
CA ASN A 87 -7.87 20.72 1.24
C ASN A 87 -8.66 19.75 0.35
N ASN A 88 -8.35 19.69 -0.94
CA ASN A 88 -8.97 18.73 -1.84
C ASN A 88 -8.57 17.28 -1.50
N ILE A 89 -7.28 17.01 -1.26
CA ILE A 89 -6.79 15.64 -1.02
C ILE A 89 -7.21 15.11 0.36
N ILE A 90 -7.17 15.93 1.41
CA ILE A 90 -7.52 15.50 2.77
C ILE A 90 -8.98 15.04 2.90
N ASN A 91 -9.87 15.63 2.10
CA ASN A 91 -11.30 15.32 2.11
C ASN A 91 -11.68 14.15 1.19
N ILE A 92 -10.75 13.62 0.38
CA ILE A 92 -11.01 12.47 -0.49
C ILE A 92 -10.64 11.18 0.22
N ASP A 93 -11.64 10.37 0.55
CA ASP A 93 -11.41 8.98 0.96
C ASP A 93 -11.45 8.03 -0.25
N VAL A 94 -10.61 6.99 -0.21
CA VAL A 94 -10.55 5.92 -1.21
C VAL A 94 -10.78 4.61 -0.49
N THR A 95 -11.86 3.93 -0.87
CA THR A 95 -12.25 2.63 -0.32
C THR A 95 -11.76 1.49 -1.21
N LYS A 96 -11.78 0.26 -0.70
CA LYS A 96 -11.41 -0.93 -1.49
C LYS A 96 -12.32 -1.14 -2.70
N LYS A 97 -13.61 -0.79 -2.56
CA LYS A 97 -14.61 -0.84 -3.64
C LYS A 97 -14.34 0.14 -4.77
N ASP A 98 -13.69 1.27 -4.49
CA ASP A 98 -13.38 2.28 -5.51
C ASP A 98 -12.30 1.83 -6.52
N LEU A 99 -11.64 0.69 -6.29
CA LEU A 99 -10.46 0.28 -7.05
C LEU A 99 -10.77 -0.65 -8.23
N ASP A 100 -11.98 -1.21 -8.31
CA ASP A 100 -12.36 -2.24 -9.29
C ASP A 100 -11.36 -3.42 -9.33
N LEU A 101 -10.91 -3.85 -8.14
CA LEU A 101 -9.96 -4.95 -7.94
C LEU A 101 -10.54 -6.09 -7.08
N GLU A 102 -11.82 -6.01 -6.71
CA GLU A 102 -12.53 -7.04 -5.92
C GLU A 102 -11.77 -7.42 -4.62
N LEU A 103 -11.14 -6.42 -3.97
CA LEU A 103 -10.25 -6.68 -2.84
C LEU A 103 -10.99 -7.25 -1.64
N GLU A 104 -12.22 -6.80 -1.37
CA GLU A 104 -12.99 -7.27 -0.22
C GLU A 104 -13.37 -8.75 -0.40
N GLU A 105 -13.76 -9.13 -1.61
CA GLU A 105 -14.09 -10.50 -1.98
C GLU A 105 -12.86 -11.41 -1.89
N LEU A 106 -11.73 -10.96 -2.43
CA LEU A 106 -10.46 -11.71 -2.39
C LEU A 106 -9.94 -11.90 -0.97
N GLU A 107 -10.01 -10.86 -0.14
CA GLU A 107 -9.60 -10.92 1.26
C GLU A 107 -10.51 -11.86 2.08
N ALA A 108 -11.83 -11.75 1.91
CA ALA A 108 -12.78 -12.65 2.58
C ALA A 108 -12.57 -14.12 2.18
N ALA A 109 -12.35 -14.39 0.88
CA ALA A 109 -12.03 -15.74 0.41
C ALA A 109 -10.72 -16.27 1.02
N ALA A 110 -9.68 -15.43 1.12
CA ALA A 110 -8.41 -15.81 1.74
C ALA A 110 -8.56 -16.11 3.25
N GLU A 111 -9.38 -15.34 3.97
CA GLU A 111 -9.67 -15.58 5.38
C GLU A 111 -10.42 -16.90 5.61
N LEU A 112 -11.40 -17.23 4.74
CA LEU A 112 -12.13 -18.50 4.81
C LEU A 112 -11.18 -19.69 4.63
N VAL A 113 -10.30 -19.65 3.63
CA VAL A 113 -9.33 -20.72 3.37
C VAL A 113 -8.37 -20.90 4.56
N GLN A 114 -7.84 -19.81 5.12
CA GLN A 114 -6.97 -19.90 6.30
C GLN A 114 -7.67 -20.54 7.51
N LYS A 115 -8.96 -20.23 7.70
CA LYS A 115 -9.75 -20.82 8.76
C LYS A 115 -9.96 -22.31 8.54
N GLU A 116 -10.32 -22.73 7.32
CA GLU A 116 -10.48 -24.13 6.97
C GLU A 116 -9.19 -24.93 7.18
N GLU A 117 -8.03 -24.39 6.78
CA GLU A 117 -6.72 -25.01 7.01
C GLU A 117 -6.42 -25.19 8.51
N THR A 118 -6.77 -24.18 9.32
CA THR A 118 -6.61 -24.23 10.79
C THR A 118 -7.52 -25.30 11.40
N ASP A 119 -8.79 -25.31 11.02
CA ASP A 119 -9.78 -26.28 11.50
C ASP A 119 -9.36 -27.73 11.15
N VAL A 120 -8.81 -27.96 9.95
CA VAL A 120 -8.28 -29.28 9.54
C VAL A 120 -7.10 -29.69 10.41
N LEU A 121 -6.14 -28.79 10.65
CA LEU A 121 -4.98 -29.05 11.52
C LEU A 121 -5.41 -29.39 12.95
N GLU A 122 -6.36 -28.65 13.52
CA GLU A 122 -6.90 -28.91 14.86
C GLU A 122 -7.59 -30.27 14.93
N ASN A 123 -8.40 -30.60 13.92
CA ASN A 123 -9.07 -31.91 13.84
C ASN A 123 -8.06 -33.07 13.71
N GLU A 124 -7.02 -32.93 12.89
CA GLU A 124 -5.96 -33.94 12.78
C GLU A 124 -5.22 -34.14 14.11
N MET A 125 -4.91 -33.05 14.82
CA MET A 125 -4.29 -33.12 16.14
C MET A 125 -5.20 -33.82 17.16
N ALA A 126 -6.50 -33.51 17.17
CA ALA A 126 -7.47 -34.16 18.04
C ALA A 126 -7.57 -35.68 17.77
N VAL A 127 -7.59 -36.09 16.50
CA VAL A 127 -7.59 -37.51 16.12
C VAL A 127 -6.31 -38.22 16.58
N ARG A 128 -5.12 -37.61 16.38
CA ARG A 128 -3.85 -38.18 16.85
C ARG A 128 -3.80 -38.32 18.37
N MET A 129 -4.24 -37.31 19.11
CA MET A 129 -4.32 -37.33 20.58
C MET A 129 -5.25 -38.45 21.09
N ALA A 130 -6.41 -38.62 20.44
CA ALA A 130 -7.33 -39.70 20.75
C ALA A 130 -6.69 -41.07 20.47
N SER A 131 -6.04 -41.27 19.32
CA SER A 131 -5.35 -42.53 18.99
C SER A 131 -4.20 -42.85 19.95
N MET A 132 -3.41 -41.86 20.39
CA MET A 132 -2.35 -42.06 21.40
C MET A 132 -2.90 -42.51 22.75
N THR A 133 -4.08 -42.00 23.14
CA THR A 133 -4.76 -42.36 24.39
C THR A 133 -5.31 -43.80 24.37
N LEU A 134 -5.63 -44.32 23.17
CA LEU A 134 -6.20 -45.65 22.96
C LEU A 134 -5.14 -46.76 22.83
N LEU A 135 -3.84 -46.46 22.86
CA LEU A 135 -2.79 -47.48 22.84
C LEU A 135 -2.79 -48.30 24.14
N PRO A 136 -3.05 -49.62 24.10
CA PRO A 136 -3.10 -50.45 25.28
C PRO A 136 -1.68 -50.71 25.79
N GLY A 137 -1.24 -49.95 26.81
CA GLY A 137 0.07 -50.22 27.42
C GLY A 137 0.66 -49.15 28.35
N VAL A 138 0.21 -47.89 28.31
CA VAL A 138 0.69 -46.89 29.27
C VAL A 138 -0.10 -47.03 30.58
N ARG A 139 0.38 -47.93 31.44
CA ARG A 139 -0.05 -48.02 32.84
C ARG A 139 0.11 -46.65 33.49
N ARG A 140 -0.99 -46.05 33.96
CA ARG A 140 -0.91 -44.98 34.96
C ARG A 140 -0.26 -45.59 36.20
N SER A 141 1.01 -45.26 36.46
CA SER A 141 1.61 -45.51 37.77
C SER A 141 0.94 -44.55 38.74
N ASN A 142 0.34 -45.11 39.80
CA ASN A 142 0.02 -44.37 41.01
C ASN A 142 1.29 -43.79 41.64
#